data_AF-A0A9D0H0Z1-F1
#
_entry.id   AF-A0A9D0H0Z1-F1
#
_cell.length_a   1.000
_cell.length_b   1.000
_cell.length_c   1.000
_cell.angle_alpha   90.00
_cell.angle_beta   90.00
_cell.angle_gamma   90.00
#
_symmetry.space_group_name_H-M   'P 1'
#
loop_
_entity.id
_entity.type
_entity.pdbx_description
1 polymer ?
#
loop_
_entity_poly.entity_id
_entity_poly.type
_entity_poly.pdbx_seq_one_letter_code
_entity_poly.pdbx_strand_id
1 'polypeptide(L)'
;MDLSKEIQSLSEKIEILRKEIKQGKKEKINELVKARKEFRRLAKTKMQQLSAWERVQLARHPKRPHTSDYIQNLFTDFVELHGDRRFGDDKAVIAGFAFFEGIPVAVIGHEKGKDTKEKIERNFGMPHPEGYRKAIRIMKLAEKFNRPVITFIDTPGA
;
A
#
# COMPACT_ATOMS: atom_id res chain seq x y z
N MET A 1 10.21 1.02 14.69
CA MET A 1 9.80 2.44 14.82
C MET A 1 9.49 2.61 16.28
N ASP A 2 10.29 3.37 17.01
CA ASP A 2 10.01 3.64 18.41
C ASP A 2 8.82 4.61 18.48
N LEU A 3 7.62 4.04 18.46
CA LEU A 3 6.43 4.77 18.87
C LEU A 3 6.70 5.28 20.28
N SER A 4 6.29 6.52 20.58
CA SER A 4 6.37 6.98 21.96
C SER A 4 5.65 5.95 22.85
N LYS A 5 6.24 5.62 24.01
CA LYS A 5 5.69 4.61 24.94
C LYS A 5 4.19 4.81 25.20
N GLU A 6 3.74 6.06 25.15
CA GLU A 6 2.36 6.51 25.27
C GLU A 6 1.44 6.10 24.10
N ILE A 7 1.90 6.20 22.85
CA ILE A 7 1.11 5.75 21.68
C ILE A 7 1.02 4.22 21.67
N GLN A 8 2.09 3.53 22.07
CA GLN A 8 2.11 2.07 22.14
C GLN A 8 1.15 1.54 23.20
N SER A 9 1.19 2.09 24.42
CA SER A 9 0.27 1.71 25.49
C SER A 9 -1.20 1.97 25.15
N LEU A 10 -1.50 3.10 24.48
CA LEU A 10 -2.84 3.39 23.97
C LEU A 10 -3.28 2.41 22.88
N SER A 11 -2.37 2.02 21.98
CA SER A 11 -2.66 1.01 20.95
C SER A 11 -3.03 -0.34 21.57
N GLU A 12 -2.24 -0.80 22.55
CA GLU A 12 -2.49 -2.04 23.29
C GLU A 12 -3.84 -1.96 24.04
N LYS A 13 -4.10 -0.84 24.73
CA LYS A 13 -5.38 -0.60 25.40
C LYS A 13 -6.56 -0.66 24.43
N ILE A 14 -6.46 -0.05 23.25
CA ILE A 14 -7.49 -0.09 22.22
C ILE A 14 -7.74 -1.52 21.73
N GLU A 15 -6.69 -2.34 21.60
CA GLU A 15 -6.81 -3.73 21.18
C GLU A 15 -7.51 -4.59 22.23
N ILE A 16 -7.18 -4.41 23.50
CA ILE A 16 -7.84 -5.09 24.63
C ILE A 16 -9.33 -4.72 24.67
N LEU A 17 -9.64 -3.42 24.65
CA LEU A 17 -11.03 -2.95 24.67
C LEU A 17 -11.84 -3.48 23.47
N ARG A 18 -11.21 -3.59 22.29
CA ARG A 18 -11.84 -4.22 21.11
C ARG A 18 -12.17 -5.69 21.33
N LYS A 19 -11.27 -6.47 21.96
CA LYS A 19 -11.51 -7.89 22.26
C LYS A 19 -12.63 -8.05 23.28
N GLU A 20 -12.65 -7.24 24.32
CA GLU A 20 -13.69 -7.28 25.36
C GLU A 20 -15.08 -6.91 24.83
N ILE A 21 -15.18 -5.93 23.94
CA ILE A 21 -16.46 -5.57 23.30
C ILE A 21 -16.96 -6.71 22.41
N LYS A 22 -16.06 -7.39 21.68
CA LYS A 22 -16.42 -8.61 20.92
C LYS A 22 -16.93 -9.73 21.83
N GLN A 23 -16.47 -9.79 23.08
CA GLN A 23 -16.92 -10.75 24.10
C GLN A 23 -18.21 -10.33 24.83
N GLY A 24 -18.86 -9.24 24.42
CA GLY A 24 -20.17 -8.83 24.93
C GLY A 24 -20.19 -7.68 25.94
N LYS A 25 -19.02 -7.16 26.35
CA LYS A 25 -18.90 -6.01 27.28
C LYS A 25 -19.19 -4.67 26.59
N LYS A 26 -20.45 -4.40 26.27
CA LYS A 26 -20.88 -3.19 25.53
C LYS A 26 -20.67 -1.89 26.32
N GLU A 27 -20.60 -1.95 27.64
CA GLU A 27 -20.33 -0.82 28.54
C GLU A 27 -18.97 -0.15 28.25
N LYS A 28 -18.01 -0.88 27.66
CA LYS A 28 -16.68 -0.38 27.32
C LYS A 28 -16.62 0.41 26.00
N ILE A 29 -17.72 0.53 25.26
CA ILE A 29 -17.77 1.26 23.98
C ILE A 29 -17.36 2.72 24.16
N ASN A 30 -17.86 3.40 25.19
CA ASN A 30 -17.54 4.80 25.45
C ASN A 30 -16.05 4.99 25.78
N GLU A 31 -15.45 4.04 26.51
CA GLU A 31 -14.02 4.06 26.82
C GLU A 31 -13.18 3.84 25.55
N LEU A 32 -13.58 2.90 24.69
CA LEU A 32 -12.93 2.67 23.40
C LEU A 32 -12.97 3.92 22.51
N VAL A 33 -14.10 4.63 22.47
CA VAL A 33 -14.24 5.86 21.69
C VAL A 33 -13.29 6.94 22.20
N LYS A 34 -13.21 7.14 23.53
CA LYS A 34 -12.29 8.09 24.16
C LYS A 34 -10.83 7.74 23.85
N ALA A 35 -10.43 6.48 24.07
CA ALA A 35 -9.07 6.00 23.81
C ALA A 35 -8.67 6.16 22.34
N ARG A 36 -9.57 5.85 21.40
CA ARG A 36 -9.33 6.07 19.96
C ARG A 36 -9.17 7.54 19.60
N LYS A 37 -9.96 8.42 20.20
CA LYS A 37 -9.88 9.87 19.96
C LYS A 37 -8.54 10.41 20.43
N GLU A 38 -8.12 9.99 21.61
CA GLU A 38 -6.82 10.36 22.18
C GLU A 38 -5.65 9.82 21.36
N PHE A 39 -5.69 8.53 21.00
CA PHE A 39 -4.71 7.91 20.11
C PHE A 39 -4.59 8.67 18.79
N ARG A 40 -5.71 9.01 18.14
CA ARG A 40 -5.71 9.81 16.89
C ARG A 40 -5.06 11.18 17.07
N ARG A 41 -5.34 11.85 18.19
CA ARG A 41 -4.75 13.16 18.51
C ARG A 41 -3.24 13.07 18.65
N LEU A 42 -2.75 12.14 19.48
CA LEU A 42 -1.32 11.94 19.72
C LEU A 42 -0.59 11.47 18.46
N ALA A 43 -1.17 10.53 17.72
CA ALA A 43 -0.63 10.07 16.45
C ALA A 43 -0.51 11.23 15.44
N LYS A 44 -1.52 12.10 15.34
CA LYS A 44 -1.48 13.28 14.47
C LYS A 44 -0.35 14.24 14.86
N THR A 45 -0.23 14.56 16.14
CA THR A 45 0.86 15.42 16.65
C THR A 45 2.22 14.81 16.35
N LYS A 46 2.41 13.51 16.62
CA LYS A 46 3.67 12.82 16.34
C LYS A 46 3.98 12.79 14.84
N MET A 47 2.98 12.56 13.97
CA MET A 47 3.15 12.60 12.51
C MET A 47 3.61 13.99 12.01
N GLN A 48 3.11 15.06 12.61
CA GLN A 48 3.55 16.43 12.26
C GLN A 48 5.00 16.70 12.68
N GLN A 49 5.45 16.06 13.77
CA GLN A 49 6.78 16.23 14.35
C GLN A 49 7.80 15.18 13.90
N LEU A 50 7.51 14.38 12.88
CA LEU A 50 8.45 13.37 12.39
C LEU A 50 9.70 14.04 11.81
N SER A 51 10.86 13.64 12.33
CA SER A 51 12.16 13.94 11.75
C SER A 51 12.30 13.34 10.34
N ALA A 52 13.27 13.83 9.57
CA ALA A 52 13.56 13.31 8.23
C ALA A 52 13.82 11.80 8.25
N TRP A 53 14.58 11.32 9.24
CA TRP A 53 14.91 9.89 9.37
C TRP A 53 13.69 9.03 9.74
N GLU A 54 12.84 9.48 10.68
CA GLU A 54 11.61 8.75 11.02
C GLU A 54 10.65 8.65 9.82
N ARG A 55 10.60 9.67 8.95
CA ARG A 55 9.82 9.61 7.69
C ARG A 55 10.35 8.54 6.75
N VAL A 56 11.67 8.42 6.61
CA VAL A 56 12.30 7.36 5.81
C VAL A 56 12.00 5.97 6.39
N GLN A 57 12.08 5.82 7.71
CA GLN A 57 11.71 4.56 8.38
C GLN A 57 10.24 4.19 8.14
N LEU A 58 9.33 5.17 8.20
CA LEU A 58 7.92 4.96 7.89
C LEU A 58 7.71 4.57 6.43
N ALA A 59 8.47 5.19 5.52
CA ALA A 59 8.43 4.85 4.10
C ALA A 59 8.89 3.41 3.81
N ARG A 60 9.76 2.86 4.66
CA ARG A 60 10.27 1.48 4.57
C ARG A 60 9.57 0.52 5.53
N HIS A 61 8.46 0.93 6.14
CA HIS A 61 7.79 0.13 7.16
C HIS A 61 7.32 -1.22 6.57
N PRO A 62 7.57 -2.37 7.23
CA PRO A 62 7.20 -3.69 6.69
C PRO A 62 5.70 -3.88 6.42
N LYS A 63 4.85 -3.14 7.14
CA LYS A 63 3.38 -3.14 6.94
C LYS A 63 2.87 -2.00 6.05
N ARG A 64 3.75 -1.30 5.34
CA ARG A 64 3.33 -0.27 4.39
C ARG A 64 2.56 -0.96 3.25
N PRO A 65 1.35 -0.49 2.88
CA PRO A 65 0.61 -1.08 1.78
C PRO A 65 1.37 -0.98 0.46
N HIS A 66 1.32 -2.04 -0.34
CA HIS A 66 1.93 -2.13 -1.66
C HIS A 66 0.92 -1.84 -2.77
N THR A 67 1.37 -1.83 -4.02
CA THR A 67 0.52 -1.55 -5.19
C THR A 67 -0.69 -2.49 -5.24
N SER A 68 -0.51 -3.78 -5.01
CA SER A 68 -1.61 -4.76 -4.95
C SER A 68 -2.67 -4.43 -3.89
N ASP A 69 -2.26 -3.90 -2.73
CA ASP A 69 -3.20 -3.49 -1.68
C ASP A 69 -4.08 -2.32 -2.16
N TYR A 70 -3.49 -1.33 -2.83
CA TYR A 70 -4.27 -0.23 -3.39
C TYR A 70 -5.17 -0.68 -4.53
N ILE A 71 -4.69 -1.57 -5.40
CA ILE A 71 -5.50 -2.16 -6.47
C ILE A 71 -6.75 -2.82 -5.91
N GLN A 72 -6.60 -3.67 -4.89
CA GLN A 72 -7.72 -4.42 -4.28
C GLN A 72 -8.73 -3.52 -3.57
N ASN A 73 -8.32 -2.37 -3.06
CA ASN A 73 -9.19 -1.50 -2.25
C ASN A 73 -9.78 -0.31 -3.01
N LEU A 74 -9.12 0.15 -4.08
CA LEU A 74 -9.52 1.38 -4.81
C LEU A 74 -10.15 1.10 -6.18
N PHE A 75 -9.90 -0.07 -6.77
CA PHE A 75 -10.30 -0.36 -8.14
C PHE A 75 -11.21 -1.58 -8.23
N THR A 76 -12.03 -1.63 -9.28
CA THR A 76 -12.86 -2.79 -9.61
C THR A 76 -12.46 -3.39 -10.95
N ASP A 77 -12.69 -4.69 -11.11
CA ASP A 77 -12.38 -5.46 -12.34
C ASP A 77 -10.96 -5.26 -12.86
N PHE A 78 -9.97 -5.29 -11.96
CA PHE A 78 -8.57 -5.21 -12.36
C PHE A 78 -8.16 -6.45 -13.15
N VAL A 79 -7.70 -6.23 -14.39
CA VAL A 79 -7.13 -7.23 -15.28
C VAL A 79 -5.64 -6.93 -15.47
N GLU A 80 -4.81 -7.76 -14.87
CA GLU A 80 -3.36 -7.68 -15.01
C GLU A 80 -2.92 -8.13 -16.41
N LEU A 81 -1.95 -7.41 -17.00
CA LEU A 81 -1.40 -7.68 -18.32
C LEU A 81 0.11 -7.92 -18.25
N HIS A 82 0.49 -9.17 -18.51
CA HIS A 82 1.87 -9.65 -18.39
C HIS A 82 2.72 -9.39 -19.65
N GLY A 83 4.04 -9.29 -19.43
CA GLY A 83 5.08 -9.33 -20.46
C GLY A 83 5.36 -8.01 -21.17
N ASP A 84 6.60 -7.84 -21.66
CA ASP A 84 7.02 -6.70 -22.48
C ASP A 84 6.93 -6.97 -24.01
N ARG A 85 6.57 -8.20 -24.41
CA ARG A 85 6.55 -8.69 -25.79
C ARG A 85 7.93 -8.74 -26.47
N ARG A 86 9.02 -8.77 -25.70
CA ARG A 86 10.38 -8.83 -26.24
C ARG A 86 11.26 -9.82 -25.48
N PHE A 87 11.31 -9.73 -24.17
CA PHE A 87 12.20 -10.50 -23.32
C PHE A 87 11.44 -11.32 -22.27
N GLY A 88 10.57 -10.69 -21.48
CA GLY A 88 9.96 -11.37 -20.35
C GLY A 88 8.87 -10.57 -19.66
N ASP A 89 8.33 -11.17 -18.59
CA ASP A 89 7.41 -10.54 -17.66
C ASP A 89 8.08 -10.30 -16.31
N ASP A 90 8.36 -9.04 -16.00
CA ASP A 90 8.97 -8.66 -14.72
C ASP A 90 7.91 -8.52 -13.61
N LYS A 91 7.98 -9.40 -12.63
CA LYS A 91 7.03 -9.45 -11.51
C LYS A 91 7.19 -8.30 -10.51
N ALA A 92 8.29 -7.53 -10.59
CA ALA A 92 8.48 -6.30 -9.81
C ALA A 92 7.53 -5.16 -10.25
N VAL A 93 6.92 -5.27 -11.44
CA VAL A 93 5.95 -4.30 -11.97
C VAL A 93 4.60 -4.99 -12.16
N ILE A 94 3.56 -4.50 -11.48
CA ILE A 94 2.18 -4.85 -11.80
C ILE A 94 1.65 -3.81 -12.78
N ALA A 95 1.01 -4.24 -13.86
CA ALA A 95 0.46 -3.34 -14.87
C ALA A 95 -0.79 -3.93 -15.51
N GLY A 96 -1.86 -3.14 -15.64
CA GLY A 96 -3.14 -3.62 -16.14
C GLY A 96 -4.19 -2.53 -16.31
N PHE A 97 -5.42 -2.93 -16.56
CA PHE A 97 -6.57 -2.03 -16.63
C PHE A 97 -7.57 -2.36 -15.53
N ALA A 98 -8.28 -1.34 -15.04
CA ALA A 98 -9.37 -1.49 -14.08
C ALA A 98 -10.37 -0.34 -14.25
N PHE A 99 -11.39 -0.33 -13.39
CA PHE A 99 -12.25 0.83 -13.19
C PHE A 99 -11.92 1.53 -11.87
N PHE A 100 -11.83 2.85 -11.92
CA PHE A 100 -11.76 3.72 -10.75
C PHE A 100 -13.00 4.61 -10.77
N GLU A 101 -13.89 4.45 -9.78
CA GLU A 101 -15.18 5.15 -9.72
C GLU A 101 -15.99 5.05 -11.04
N GLY A 102 -15.96 3.87 -11.68
CA GLY A 102 -16.64 3.61 -12.96
C GLY A 102 -15.88 4.11 -14.20
N ILE A 103 -14.75 4.79 -14.03
CA ILE A 103 -13.91 5.28 -15.13
C ILE A 103 -12.86 4.21 -15.48
N PRO A 104 -12.77 3.74 -16.74
CA PRO A 104 -11.73 2.81 -17.14
C PRO A 104 -10.36 3.50 -17.13
N VAL A 105 -9.40 2.92 -16.41
CA VAL A 105 -8.06 3.47 -16.19
C VAL A 105 -7.00 2.39 -16.38
N ALA A 106 -5.79 2.81 -16.76
CA ALA A 106 -4.60 1.98 -16.69
C ALA A 106 -3.92 2.16 -15.33
N VAL A 107 -3.57 1.06 -14.68
CA VAL A 107 -2.89 1.06 -13.39
C VAL A 107 -1.54 0.38 -13.53
N ILE A 108 -0.49 1.05 -13.07
CA ILE A 108 0.89 0.54 -13.13
C ILE A 108 1.54 0.80 -11.77
N GLY A 109 2.32 -0.13 -11.25
CA GLY A 109 3.07 0.14 -10.04
C GLY A 109 4.11 -0.90 -9.69
N HIS A 110 4.96 -0.53 -8.74
CA HIS A 110 6.00 -1.41 -8.22
C HIS A 110 5.37 -2.35 -7.19
N GLU A 111 5.69 -3.64 -7.25
CA GLU A 111 5.23 -4.61 -6.28
C GLU A 111 6.42 -5.29 -5.61
N LYS A 112 6.47 -5.17 -4.28
CA LYS A 112 7.55 -5.70 -3.46
C LYS A 112 7.29 -7.11 -2.98
N GLY A 113 6.02 -7.53 -2.88
CA GLY A 113 5.65 -8.79 -2.24
C GLY A 113 5.56 -8.65 -0.72
N LYS A 114 4.64 -9.41 -0.12
CA LYS A 114 4.31 -9.34 1.31
C LYS A 114 5.19 -10.27 2.13
N ASP A 115 5.36 -11.50 1.66
CA ASP A 115 6.18 -12.51 2.30
C ASP A 115 7.59 -12.59 1.70
N THR A 116 8.47 -13.37 2.31
CA THR A 116 9.87 -13.51 1.85
C THR A 116 9.95 -14.14 0.46
N LYS A 117 9.05 -15.07 0.12
CA LYS A 117 9.07 -15.78 -1.17
C LYS A 117 8.66 -14.84 -2.30
N GLU A 118 7.55 -14.13 -2.12
CA GLU A 118 7.07 -13.10 -3.03
C GLU A 118 8.10 -11.99 -3.20
N LYS A 119 8.80 -11.58 -2.13
CA LYS A 119 9.87 -10.58 -2.21
C LYS A 119 11.00 -10.99 -3.13
N ILE A 120 11.44 -12.25 -3.03
CA ILE A 120 12.47 -12.78 -3.90
C ILE A 120 11.96 -12.84 -5.34
N GLU A 121 10.75 -13.36 -5.54
CA GLU A 121 10.12 -13.50 -6.86
C GLU A 121 9.92 -12.14 -7.57
N ARG A 122 9.58 -11.10 -6.81
CA ARG A 122 9.34 -9.74 -7.32
C ARG A 122 10.54 -8.83 -7.21
N ASN A 123 11.72 -9.39 -6.97
CA ASN A 123 12.98 -8.67 -6.84
C ASN A 123 12.90 -7.46 -5.89
N PHE A 124 12.16 -7.58 -4.78
CA PHE A 124 11.93 -6.52 -3.79
C PHE A 124 11.37 -5.22 -4.40
N GLY A 125 10.64 -5.30 -5.51
CA GLY A 125 10.10 -4.17 -6.27
C GLY A 125 11.16 -3.39 -7.06
N MET A 126 12.31 -4.00 -7.34
CA MET A 126 13.37 -3.45 -8.20
C MET A 126 13.17 -3.97 -9.63
N PRO A 127 12.66 -3.14 -10.55
CA PRO A 127 12.36 -3.58 -11.90
C PRO A 127 13.60 -3.73 -12.78
N HIS A 128 13.62 -4.78 -13.58
CA HIS A 128 14.54 -4.97 -14.68
C HIS A 128 14.10 -4.14 -15.90
N PRO A 129 14.94 -3.99 -16.95
CA PRO A 129 14.59 -3.23 -18.16
C PRO A 129 13.26 -3.64 -18.81
N GLU A 130 12.93 -4.93 -18.82
CA GLU A 130 11.66 -5.47 -19.31
C GLU A 130 10.45 -4.97 -18.50
N GLY A 131 10.59 -4.70 -17.20
CA GLY A 131 9.54 -4.12 -16.36
C GLY A 131 9.18 -2.71 -16.81
N TYR A 132 10.18 -1.88 -17.10
CA TYR A 132 9.97 -0.55 -17.69
C TYR A 132 9.33 -0.63 -19.07
N ARG A 133 9.75 -1.58 -19.93
CA ARG A 133 9.13 -1.77 -21.25
C ARG A 133 7.68 -2.24 -21.15
N LYS A 134 7.37 -3.12 -20.19
CA LYS A 134 5.99 -3.52 -19.86
C LYS A 134 5.15 -2.30 -19.45
N ALA A 135 5.65 -1.45 -18.55
CA ALA A 135 4.96 -0.23 -18.16
C ALA A 135 4.69 0.69 -19.36
N ILE A 136 5.70 0.95 -20.19
CA ILE A 136 5.57 1.75 -21.43
C ILE A 136 4.52 1.14 -22.38
N ARG A 137 4.50 -0.18 -22.53
CA ARG A 137 3.51 -0.88 -23.36
C ARG A 137 2.08 -0.62 -22.88
N ILE A 138 1.84 -0.68 -21.57
CA ILE A 138 0.53 -0.40 -20.98
C ILE A 138 0.16 1.08 -21.14
N MET A 139 1.11 2.01 -20.92
CA MET A 139 0.88 3.44 -21.13
C MET A 139 0.47 3.76 -22.58
N LYS A 140 1.16 3.18 -23.57
CA LYS A 140 0.80 3.34 -25.00
C LYS A 140 -0.58 2.76 -25.33
N LEU A 141 -0.95 1.65 -24.68
CA LEU A 141 -2.27 1.07 -24.86
C LEU A 141 -3.36 1.95 -24.24
N ALA A 142 -3.08 2.54 -23.07
CA ALA A 142 -3.96 3.49 -22.42
C ALA A 142 -4.17 4.75 -23.27
N GLU A 143 -3.09 5.31 -23.83
CA GLU A 143 -3.11 6.43 -24.77
C GLU A 143 -4.00 6.11 -25.98
N LYS A 144 -3.83 4.95 -26.61
CA LYS A 144 -4.63 4.53 -27.77
C LYS A 144 -6.14 4.53 -27.50
N PHE A 145 -6.55 4.25 -26.27
CA PHE A 145 -7.95 4.19 -25.87
C PHE A 145 -8.40 5.39 -25.02
N ASN A 146 -7.60 6.47 -24.97
CA ASN A 146 -7.87 7.66 -24.17
C ASN A 146 -8.21 7.34 -22.71
N ARG A 147 -7.42 6.45 -22.10
CA ARG A 147 -7.58 6.05 -20.70
C ARG A 147 -6.57 6.80 -19.81
N PRO A 148 -7.01 7.34 -18.67
CA PRO A 148 -6.09 7.88 -17.67
C PRO A 148 -5.11 6.82 -17.18
N VAL A 149 -3.90 7.25 -16.81
CA VAL A 149 -2.86 6.38 -16.25
C VAL A 149 -2.62 6.76 -14.80
N ILE A 150 -2.69 5.77 -13.91
CA ILE A 150 -2.40 5.93 -12.49
C ILE A 150 -1.17 5.08 -12.16
N THR A 151 -0.12 5.72 -11.62
CA THR A 151 1.14 5.05 -11.29
C THR A 151 1.43 5.04 -9.79
N PHE A 152 1.75 3.87 -9.24
CA PHE A 152 2.22 3.70 -7.86
C PHE A 152 3.74 3.53 -7.80
N ILE A 153 4.42 4.53 -7.24
CA ILE A 153 5.89 4.54 -7.10
C ILE A 153 6.26 4.01 -5.71
N ASP A 154 6.78 2.79 -5.65
CA ASP A 154 7.26 2.16 -4.42
C ASP A 154 8.44 1.22 -4.71
N THR A 155 9.57 1.79 -5.09
CA THR A 155 10.80 1.03 -5.40
C THR A 155 12.00 1.62 -4.67
N PRO A 156 12.96 0.79 -4.21
CA PRO A 156 14.23 1.30 -3.69
C PRO A 156 15.18 1.75 -4.80
N GLY A 157 14.96 1.36 -6.06
CA GLY A 157 15.83 1.67 -7.20
C GLY A 157 15.66 0.70 -8.37
N ALA A 158 16.47 0.91 -9.41
CA ALA A 158 16.65 0.01 -10.55
C ALA A 158 17.95 -0.78 -10.40
#